data_AF-A0A7T7CAD9-F1
#
_entry.id   AF-A0A7T7CAD9-F1
#
_cell.length_a   1.000
_cell.length_b   1.000
_cell.length_c   1.000
_cell.angle_alpha   90.00
_cell.angle_beta   90.00
_cell.angle_gamma   90.00
#
_symmetry.space_group_name_H-M   'P 1'
#
loop_
_entity.id
_entity.type
_entity.pdbx_description
1 polymer ?
#
loop_
_entity_poly.entity_id
_entity_poly.type
_entity_poly.pdbx_seq_one_letter_code
_entity_poly.pdbx_strand_id
1 'polypeptide(L)'
;MKKLEGQSAEVMKGIIHDGDTVIEIDGKKYYLFLSEEPQTSVTEDVESDPELKQHLLEAKKNIADKKTYTTKEVIDMIDRDEL
;
A
#
# COMPACT_ATOMS: atom_id res chain seq x y z
N MET A 1 -3.16 -8.07 7.16
CA MET A 1 -2.56 -6.77 7.55
C MET A 1 -3.65 -5.78 7.92
N LYS A 2 -3.51 -5.00 8.99
CA LYS A 2 -4.45 -3.91 9.28
C LYS A 2 -4.11 -2.71 8.38
N LYS A 3 -5.15 -2.11 7.78
CA LYS A 3 -4.98 -0.89 6.99
C LYS A 3 -4.63 0.27 7.93
N LEU A 4 -3.55 0.97 7.64
CA LEU A 4 -3.16 2.20 8.33
C LEU A 4 -3.50 3.38 7.44
N GLU A 5 -4.13 4.40 8.02
CA GLU A 5 -4.59 5.58 7.29
C GLU A 5 -4.18 6.86 8.01
N GLY A 6 -4.16 7.96 7.27
CA GLY A 6 -3.88 9.29 7.81
C GLY A 6 -2.51 9.41 8.45
N GLN A 7 -2.44 10.13 9.57
CA GLN A 7 -1.21 10.43 10.28
C GLN A 7 -0.41 9.18 10.70
N SER A 8 -1.10 8.08 11.02
CA SER A 8 -0.44 6.82 11.39
C SER A 8 0.33 6.21 10.23
N ALA A 9 -0.14 6.37 8.98
CA ALA A 9 0.57 5.89 7.80
C ALA A 9 1.83 6.72 7.52
N GLU A 10 1.76 8.04 7.72
CA GLU A 10 2.92 8.92 7.52
C GLU A 10 4.02 8.69 8.56
N VAL A 11 3.66 8.52 9.83
CA VAL A 11 4.61 8.11 10.87
C VAL A 11 5.31 6.81 10.50
N MET A 12 4.55 5.82 10.01
CA MET A 12 5.14 4.52 9.67
C MET A 12 6.04 4.58 8.44
N LYS A 13 5.72 5.43 7.45
CA LYS A 13 6.63 5.69 6.32
C LYS A 13 7.98 6.25 6.78
N GLY A 14 7.98 7.18 7.73
CA GLY A 14 9.21 7.72 8.32
C GLY A 14 10.07 6.63 8.94
N ILE A 15 9.47 5.74 9.75
CA ILE A 15 10.18 4.62 10.39
C ILE A 15 10.78 3.66 9.36
N ILE A 16 10.04 3.35 8.29
CA ILE A 16 10.51 2.44 7.23
C ILE A 16 11.70 3.04 6.47
N HIS A 17 11.74 4.37 6.29
CA HIS A 17 12.82 5.03 5.54
C HIS A 17 14.05 5.37 6.39
N ASP A 18 13.85 5.91 7.59
CA ASP A 18 14.92 6.49 8.40
C ASP A 18 15.41 5.55 9.52
N GLY A 19 14.68 4.46 9.77
CA GLY A 19 15.02 3.43 10.77
C GLY A 19 14.54 3.76 12.19
N ASP A 20 14.36 5.04 12.51
CA ASP A 20 13.80 5.51 13.77
C ASP A 20 12.98 6.81 13.62
N THR A 21 12.13 7.09 14.60
CA THR A 21 11.38 8.35 14.68
C THR A 21 10.93 8.65 16.11
N VAL A 22 10.62 9.92 16.38
CA VAL A 22 9.97 10.35 17.63
C VAL A 22 8.58 10.84 17.30
N ILE A 23 7.57 10.27 17.95
CA ILE A 23 6.17 10.72 17.84
C ILE A 23 5.65 11.24 19.18
N GLU A 24 4.66 12.12 19.12
CA GLU A 24 3.95 12.62 20.30
C GLU A 24 2.51 12.09 20.30
N ILE A 25 2.11 11.42 21.38
CA ILE A 25 0.75 10.93 21.62
C ILE A 25 0.31 11.44 22.99
N ASP A 26 -0.79 12.17 23.06
CA ASP A 26 -1.34 12.77 24.29
C ASP A 26 -0.30 13.58 25.10
N GLY A 27 0.55 14.35 24.40
CA GLY A 27 1.60 15.17 25.00
C GLY A 27 2.82 14.39 25.52
N LYS A 28 2.86 13.06 25.31
CA LYS A 28 3.99 12.21 25.66
C LYS A 28 4.77 11.84 24.40
N LYS A 29 6.10 11.96 24.49
CA LYS A 29 7.01 11.59 23.40
C LYS A 29 7.38 10.12 23.49
N TYR A 30 7.26 9.42 22.36
CA TYR A 30 7.60 8.02 22.17
C TYR A 30 8.68 7.91 21.10
N TYR A 31 9.71 7.12 21.38
CA TYR A 31 10.74 6.77 20.41
C TYR A 31 10.37 5.43 19.79
N LEU A 32 10.23 5.41 18.46
CA LEU A 32 9.97 4.21 17.69
C LEU A 32 11.20 3.94 16.83
N PHE A 33 11.64 2.69 16.81
CA PHE A 33 12.73 2.25 15.97
C PHE A 33 12.41 0.89 15.38
N LEU A 34 12.97 0.62 14.21
CA LEU A 34 12.89 -0.69 13.57
C LEU A 34 13.83 -1.65 14.30
N SER A 35 13.28 -2.62 15.03
CA SER A 35 14.08 -3.55 15.82
C SER A 35 14.73 -4.66 14.99
N GLU A 36 14.12 -5.02 13.86
CA GLU A 36 14.59 -6.06 12.95
C GLU A 36 14.35 -5.62 11.52
N GLU A 37 15.32 -5.87 10.63
CA GLU A 37 15.13 -5.61 9.20
C GLU A 37 14.07 -6.55 8.61
N PRO A 38 13.25 -6.07 7.65
CA PRO A 38 12.35 -6.94 6.91
C PRO A 38 13.15 -8.04 6.21
N GLN A 39 12.63 -9.28 6.24
CA GLN A 39 13.28 -10.41 5.57
C GLN A 39 13.34 -10.25 4.05
N THR A 40 12.40 -9.49 3.50
CA THR A 40 12.28 -9.17 2.08
C THR A 40 11.83 -7.73 1.92
N SER A 41 12.23 -7.14 0.80
CA SER A 41 11.69 -5.88 0.32
C SER A 41 10.44 -6.11 -0.52
N VAL A 42 9.59 -5.07 -0.63
CA VAL A 42 8.42 -5.09 -1.54
C VAL A 42 8.83 -5.43 -2.98
N THR A 43 10.00 -5.00 -3.43
CA THR A 43 10.52 -5.31 -4.76
C THR A 43 10.82 -6.80 -4.90
N GLU A 44 11.49 -7.41 -3.91
CA GLU A 44 11.79 -8.84 -3.91
C GLU A 44 10.52 -9.69 -3.86
N ASP A 45 9.53 -9.29 -3.04
CA ASP A 45 8.23 -9.95 -2.99
C ASP A 45 7.55 -9.95 -4.37
N VAL A 46 7.54 -8.79 -5.05
CA VAL A 46 6.96 -8.65 -6.40
C VAL A 46 7.75 -9.43 -7.45
N GLU A 47 9.07 -9.53 -7.34
CA GLU A 47 9.89 -10.28 -8.31
C GLU A 47 9.81 -11.79 -8.12
N SER A 48 9.63 -12.25 -6.88
CA SER A 48 9.52 -13.66 -6.53
C SER A 48 8.19 -14.29 -6.92
N ASP A 49 7.15 -13.47 -7.14
CA ASP A 49 5.80 -13.91 -7.55
C ASP A 49 5.46 -13.38 -8.96
N PRO A 50 5.58 -14.23 -10.00
CA PRO A 50 5.28 -13.85 -11.38
C PRO A 50 3.82 -13.43 -11.60
N GLU A 51 2.86 -14.01 -10.87
CA GLU A 51 1.44 -13.69 -10.99
C GLU A 51 1.16 -12.29 -10.44
N LEU A 52 1.66 -12.00 -9.23
CA LEU A 52 1.60 -10.67 -8.64
C LEU A 52 2.25 -9.62 -9.55
N LYS A 53 3.42 -9.93 -10.12
CA LYS A 53 4.11 -9.03 -11.06
C LYS A 53 3.26 -8.72 -12.28
N GLN A 54 2.61 -9.73 -12.88
CA GLN A 54 1.72 -9.53 -14.03
C GLN A 54 0.51 -8.68 -13.66
N HIS A 55 -0.16 -8.97 -12.55
CA HIS A 55 -1.30 -8.17 -12.08
C HIS A 55 -0.92 -6.70 -11.85
N LEU A 56 0.25 -6.44 -11.26
CA LEU A 56 0.73 -5.06 -11.05
C LEU A 56 1.07 -4.35 -12.36
N LEU A 57 1.63 -5.05 -13.35
CA LEU A 57 1.91 -4.48 -14.67
C LEU A 57 0.61 -4.13 -15.42
N GLU A 58 -0.37 -5.03 -15.38
CA GLU A 58 -1.67 -4.79 -15.98
C GLU A 58 -2.40 -3.63 -15.30
N ALA A 59 -2.42 -3.59 -13.97
CA ALA A 59 -3.02 -2.49 -13.21
C ALA A 59 -2.38 -1.14 -13.56
N LYS A 60 -1.04 -1.08 -13.66
CA LYS A 60 -0.33 0.15 -14.08
C LYS A 60 -0.74 0.59 -15.48
N LYS A 61 -0.86 -0.35 -16.42
CA LYS A 61 -1.31 -0.07 -17.78
C LYS A 61 -2.75 0.44 -17.78
N ASN A 62 -3.66 -0.19 -17.04
CA ASN A 62 -5.05 0.25 -16.96
C ASN A 62 -5.18 1.66 -16.37
N ILE A 63 -4.38 2.02 -15.36
CA ILE A 63 -4.33 3.39 -14.83
C ILE A 63 -3.84 4.38 -15.90
N ALA A 64 -2.75 4.05 -16.61
CA ALA A 64 -2.21 4.89 -17.68
C ALA A 64 -3.21 5.09 -18.84
N ASP A 65 -3.93 4.03 -19.20
CA ASP A 65 -4.95 4.02 -20.25
C ASP A 65 -6.29 4.62 -19.77
N LYS A 66 -6.38 5.12 -18.52
CA LYS A 66 -7.60 5.62 -17.87
C LYS A 66 -8.75 4.61 -17.82
N LYS A 67 -8.43 3.32 -17.83
CA LYS A 67 -9.36 2.19 -17.63
C LYS A 67 -9.55 1.91 -16.14
N THR A 68 -10.01 2.92 -15.42
CA THR A 68 -10.27 2.85 -13.98
C THR A 68 -11.75 3.04 -13.73
N TYR A 69 -12.30 2.26 -12.81
CA TYR A 69 -13.72 2.30 -12.47
C TYR A 69 -13.86 2.64 -10.99
N THR A 70 -14.82 3.50 -10.70
CA THR A 70 -15.31 3.70 -9.33
C THR A 70 -16.12 2.49 -8.90
N THR A 71 -16.28 2.30 -7.58
CA THR A 71 -17.10 1.22 -7.04
C THR A 71 -18.52 1.22 -7.59
N LYS A 72 -19.12 2.41 -7.81
CA LYS A 72 -20.46 2.52 -8.37
C LYS A 72 -20.51 2.02 -9.82
N GLU A 73 -19.55 2.44 -10.64
CA GLU A 73 -19.49 2.01 -12.05
C GLU A 73 -19.33 0.49 -12.16
N VAL A 74 -18.53 -0.13 -11.28
CA VAL A 74 -18.40 -1.60 -11.24
C VAL A 74 -19.72 -2.28 -10.87
N ILE A 75 -20.44 -1.78 -9.86
CA ILE A 75 -21.76 -2.32 -9.48
C ILE A 75 -22.73 -2.22 -10.67
N ASP A 76 -22.78 -1.05 -11.32
CA ASP A 76 -23.65 -0.84 -12.47
C ASP A 76 -23.28 -1.76 -13.66
N MET A 77 -22.01 -2.12 -13.84
CA MET A 77 -21.57 -3.10 -14.86
C MET A 77 -21.97 -4.53 -14.51
N ILE A 78 -21.89 -4.93 -13.23
CA ILE A 78 -22.37 -6.24 -12.76
C ILE A 78 -23.86 -6.37 -13.03
N ASP A 79 -24.64 -5.34 -12.65
CA ASP A 79 -26.10 -5.34 -12.82
C ASP A 79 -26.52 -5.40 -14.30
N ARG A 80 -25.62 -5.03 -15.22
CA ARG A 80 -25.81 -5.04 -16.67
C ARG A 80 -25.16 -6.24 -17.39
N ASP A 81 -24.48 -7.13 -16.67
CA ASP A 81 -23.73 -8.27 -17.24
C ASP A 81 -22.63 -7.84 -18.25
N GLU A 82 -21.97 -6.71 -17.97
CA GLU A 82 -20.95 -6.07 -18.83
C GLU A 82 -19.50 -6.28 -18.34
N LEU A 83 -19.27 -7.29 -17.50
CA LEU A 83 -17.99 -7.58 -16.84
C LEU A 83 -17.25 -8.79 -17.43
#